data_AF-A0A9N9IJ87-F1
#
_entry.id   AF-A0A9N9IJ87-F1
#
_cell.length_a   1.000
_cell.length_b   1.000
_cell.length_c   1.000
_cell.angle_alpha   90.00
_cell.angle_beta   90.00
_cell.angle_gamma   90.00
#
_symmetry.space_group_name_H-M   'P 1'
#
loop_
_entity.id
_entity.type
_entity.pdbx_description
1 polymer ?
#
loop_
_entity_poly.entity_id
_entity_poly.type
_entity_poly.pdbx_seq_one_letter_code
_entity_poly.pdbx_strand_id
1 'polypeptide(L)'
;MFTSTTSANPSVEDVKRFDTNQLVTYLQSYLQGKNLTLNDSEILKFHDEEINGYVFLSLTDDLFTSFGLSFGKRLMLIILINDLNSQRQSLSALLDQMSKQNVSKFFSTEGSSSNATSSNKKRSMRSSTAKNQKGQD
;
A
#
# COMPACT_ATOMS: atom_id res chain seq x y z
N MET A 1 5.39 -34.52 -18.73
CA MET A 1 5.13 -33.93 -17.39
C MET A 1 5.57 -32.48 -17.43
N PHE A 2 4.68 -31.54 -17.13
CA PHE A 2 5.00 -30.11 -17.17
C PHE A 2 5.61 -29.71 -15.82
N THR A 3 6.90 -29.42 -15.79
CA THR A 3 7.54 -28.72 -14.65
C THR A 3 7.83 -27.29 -15.10
N SER A 4 6.82 -26.42 -14.98
CA SER A 4 7.00 -24.98 -15.14
C SER A 4 7.54 -24.41 -13.83
N THR A 5 8.86 -24.41 -13.68
CA THR A 5 9.57 -23.58 -12.69
C THR A 5 9.43 -22.11 -13.09
N THR A 6 8.27 -21.52 -12.76
CA THR A 6 8.13 -20.06 -12.74
C THR A 6 8.38 -19.63 -11.30
N SER A 7 9.61 -19.20 -11.04
CA SER A 7 9.98 -18.41 -9.85
C SER A 7 9.33 -17.03 -9.93
N ALA A 8 8.00 -16.99 -9.93
CA ALA A 8 7.24 -15.80 -9.63
C ALA A 8 6.94 -15.88 -8.14
N ASN A 9 7.43 -14.90 -7.37
CA ASN A 9 6.90 -14.69 -6.02
C ASN A 9 5.38 -14.56 -6.17
N PRO A 10 4.59 -15.46 -5.57
CA PRO A 10 3.15 -15.47 -5.78
C PRO A 10 2.55 -14.16 -5.29
N SER A 11 1.53 -13.67 -5.99
CA SER A 11 0.79 -12.50 -5.53
C SER A 11 -0.09 -12.88 -4.34
N VAL A 12 -0.56 -11.88 -3.59
CA VAL A 12 -1.53 -12.10 -2.51
C VAL A 12 -2.81 -12.80 -2.98
N GLU A 13 -3.26 -12.55 -4.22
CA GLU A 13 -4.43 -13.24 -4.78
C GLU A 13 -4.15 -14.69 -5.18
N ASP A 14 -2.89 -15.02 -5.50
CA ASP A 14 -2.46 -16.40 -5.72
C ASP A 14 -2.40 -17.15 -4.39
N VAL A 15 -1.71 -16.58 -3.40
CA VAL A 15 -1.58 -17.20 -2.06
C VAL A 15 -2.94 -17.44 -1.43
N LYS A 16 -3.88 -16.50 -1.58
CA LYS A 16 -5.25 -16.64 -1.06
C LYS A 16 -5.99 -17.88 -1.57
N ARG A 17 -5.62 -18.41 -2.74
CA ARG A 17 -6.23 -19.58 -3.38
C ARG A 17 -5.54 -20.89 -3.02
N PHE A 18 -4.43 -20.84 -2.28
CA PHE A 18 -3.73 -22.06 -1.87
C PHE A 18 -4.59 -22.86 -0.90
N ASP A 19 -4.70 -24.16 -1.19
CA ASP A 19 -5.07 -25.14 -0.18
C ASP A 19 -3.94 -25.27 0.87
N THR A 20 -4.20 -26.00 1.95
CA THR A 20 -3.23 -26.17 3.04
C THR A 20 -1.91 -26.79 2.58
N ASN A 21 -1.93 -27.76 1.66
CA ASN A 21 -0.70 -28.41 1.15
C ASN A 21 0.15 -27.44 0.33
N GLN A 22 -0.50 -26.68 -0.55
CA GLN A 22 0.15 -25.66 -1.38
C GLN A 22 0.73 -24.55 -0.49
N LEU A 23 -0.02 -24.12 0.53
CA LEU A 23 0.45 -23.15 1.50
C LEU A 23 1.69 -23.65 2.24
N VAL A 24 1.63 -24.84 2.84
CA VAL A 24 2.78 -25.42 3.56
C VAL A 24 4.02 -25.51 2.66
N THR A 25 3.85 -25.97 1.43
CA THR A 25 4.95 -26.06 0.45
C THR A 25 5.56 -24.69 0.17
N TYR A 26 4.72 -23.68 0.01
CA TYR A 26 5.14 -22.30 -0.18
C TYR A 26 5.89 -21.74 1.04
N LEU A 27 5.33 -21.90 2.24
CA LEU A 27 5.94 -21.42 3.48
C LEU A 27 7.28 -22.11 3.77
N GLN A 28 7.37 -23.41 3.50
CA GLN A 28 8.59 -24.18 3.63
C GLN A 28 9.68 -23.64 2.69
N SER A 29 9.34 -23.38 1.44
CA SER A 29 10.27 -22.80 0.45
C SER A 29 10.73 -21.39 0.85
N TYR A 30 9.80 -20.56 1.32
CA TYR A 30 10.09 -19.21 1.80
C TYR A 30 11.04 -19.20 3.00
N LEU A 31 10.79 -20.05 3.99
CA LEU A 31 11.60 -20.15 5.21
C LEU A 31 12.99 -20.72 4.93
N GLN A 32 13.11 -21.68 4.01
CA GLN A 32 14.41 -22.23 3.60
C GLN A 32 15.35 -21.15 3.06
N GLY A 33 14.82 -20.20 2.28
CA GLY A 33 15.57 -19.03 1.81
C GLY A 33 16.07 -18.11 2.94
N LYS A 34 15.61 -18.31 4.18
CA LYS A 34 16.01 -17.59 5.39
C LYS A 34 16.77 -18.46 6.40
N ASN A 35 17.23 -19.64 5.98
CA ASN A 35 17.86 -20.65 6.85
C ASN A 35 16.94 -21.12 8.00
N LEU A 36 15.63 -21.14 7.77
CA LEU A 36 14.61 -21.66 8.67
C LEU A 36 13.86 -22.81 7.99
N THR A 37 13.18 -23.64 8.79
CA THR A 37 12.41 -24.77 8.28
C THR A 37 11.24 -25.04 9.20
N LEU A 38 10.09 -25.45 8.65
CA LEU A 38 9.01 -26.03 9.43
C LEU A 38 9.34 -27.50 9.71
N ASN A 39 9.22 -27.92 10.96
CA ASN A 39 9.31 -29.33 11.31
C ASN A 39 7.94 -30.03 11.12
N ASP A 40 7.93 -31.35 11.18
CA ASP A 40 6.73 -32.14 10.91
C ASP A 40 5.56 -31.81 11.85
N SER A 41 5.83 -31.53 13.13
CA SER A 41 4.79 -31.14 14.08
C SER A 41 4.19 -29.77 13.78
N GLU A 42 5.02 -28.82 13.33
CA GLU A 42 4.58 -27.48 12.93
C GLU A 42 3.76 -27.58 11.63
N ILE A 43 4.18 -28.41 10.67
CA ILE A 43 3.44 -28.68 9.44
C ILE A 43 2.08 -29.31 9.78
N LEU A 44 2.06 -30.31 10.65
CA LEU A 44 0.83 -30.98 11.07
C LEU A 44 -0.17 -29.97 11.67
N LYS A 45 0.30 -28.96 12.41
CA LYS A 45 -0.57 -27.89 12.92
C LYS A 45 -1.29 -27.10 11.83
N PHE A 46 -0.66 -26.84 10.69
CA PHE A 46 -1.36 -26.21 9.57
C PHE A 46 -2.47 -27.10 9.01
N HIS A 47 -2.27 -28.42 9.01
CA HIS A 47 -3.29 -29.40 8.57
C HIS A 47 -4.42 -29.56 9.58
N ASP A 48 -4.10 -29.76 10.86
CA ASP A 48 -5.06 -29.98 11.93
C ASP A 48 -6.01 -28.78 12.10
N GLU A 49 -5.49 -27.56 11.96
CA GLU A 49 -6.26 -26.31 12.08
C GLU A 49 -6.81 -25.82 10.72
N GLU A 50 -6.69 -26.63 9.65
CA GLU A 50 -7.18 -26.36 8.30
C GLU A 50 -6.74 -24.98 7.75
N ILE A 51 -5.50 -24.59 8.02
CA ILE A 51 -4.95 -23.29 7.64
C ILE A 51 -4.64 -23.29 6.15
N ASN A 52 -5.59 -22.81 5.35
CA ASN A 52 -5.41 -22.54 3.93
C ASN A 52 -4.86 -21.12 3.71
N GLY A 53 -4.57 -20.78 2.45
CA GLY A 53 -3.99 -19.49 2.10
C GLY A 53 -4.83 -18.27 2.49
N TYR A 54 -6.16 -18.39 2.42
CA TYR A 54 -7.07 -17.32 2.86
C TYR A 54 -6.98 -17.07 4.37
N VAL A 55 -7.01 -18.14 5.17
CA VAL A 55 -6.89 -18.06 6.64
C VAL A 55 -5.52 -17.52 7.02
N PHE A 56 -4.45 -18.02 6.38
CA PHE A 56 -3.07 -17.59 6.62
C PHE A 56 -2.88 -16.07 6.49
N LEU A 57 -3.43 -15.46 5.44
CA LEU A 57 -3.30 -14.03 5.19
C LEU A 57 -3.98 -13.15 6.26
N SER A 58 -4.78 -13.76 7.13
CA SER A 58 -5.48 -13.11 8.25
C SER A 58 -4.85 -13.40 9.62
N LEU A 59 -3.79 -14.22 9.68
CA LEU A 59 -3.14 -14.58 10.94
C LEU A 59 -2.35 -13.40 11.54
N THR A 60 -2.34 -13.34 12.87
CA THR A 60 -1.58 -12.37 13.68
C THR A 60 -0.50 -13.09 14.50
N ASP A 61 0.43 -12.35 15.11
CA ASP A 61 1.49 -12.93 15.97
C ASP A 61 0.91 -13.75 17.14
N ASP A 62 -0.19 -13.29 17.72
CA ASP A 62 -0.89 -13.99 18.81
C ASP A 62 -1.36 -15.37 18.36
N LEU A 63 -1.89 -15.48 17.13
CA LEU A 63 -2.34 -16.77 16.57
C LEU A 63 -1.17 -17.68 16.24
N PHE A 64 -0.02 -17.15 15.81
CA PHE A 64 1.17 -17.98 15.60
C PHE A 64 1.77 -18.51 16.91
N THR A 65 1.49 -17.86 18.04
CA THR A 65 2.02 -18.30 19.34
C THR A 65 1.42 -19.64 19.77
N SER A 66 0.17 -19.93 19.41
CA SER A 66 -0.47 -21.24 19.71
C SER A 66 0.05 -22.39 18.84
N PHE A 67 0.81 -22.09 17.78
CA PHE A 67 1.28 -23.10 16.81
C PHE A 67 2.62 -23.74 17.22
N GLY A 68 3.21 -23.32 18.35
CA GLY A 68 4.49 -23.86 18.82
C GLY A 68 5.70 -23.45 17.97
N LEU A 69 5.53 -22.50 17.05
CA LEU A 69 6.59 -21.98 16.20
C LEU A 69 7.61 -21.19 17.02
N SER A 70 8.90 -21.32 16.69
CA SER A 70 9.93 -20.47 17.29
C SER A 70 9.75 -19.00 16.89
N PHE A 71 10.20 -18.08 17.75
CA PHE A 71 10.07 -16.63 17.52
C PHE A 71 10.57 -16.19 16.13
N GLY A 72 11.73 -16.71 15.70
CA GLY A 72 12.30 -16.39 14.39
C GLY A 72 11.39 -16.79 13.22
N LYS A 73 10.74 -17.96 13.30
CA LYS A 73 9.79 -18.40 12.26
C LYS A 73 8.56 -17.51 12.24
N ARG A 74 7.97 -17.23 13.41
CA ARG A 74 6.78 -16.36 13.52
C ARG A 74 7.04 -14.99 12.92
N LEU A 75 8.15 -14.36 13.28
CA LEU A 75 8.52 -13.04 12.76
C LEU A 75 8.63 -13.05 11.23
N MET A 76 9.27 -14.07 10.64
CA MET A 76 9.38 -14.18 9.18
C MET A 76 8.03 -14.39 8.50
N LEU A 77 7.12 -15.17 9.09
CA LEU A 77 5.76 -15.37 8.54
C LEU A 77 4.91 -14.10 8.63
N ILE A 78 5.04 -13.33 9.72
CA ILE A 78 4.34 -12.04 9.86
C ILE A 78 4.85 -11.03 8.83
N ILE A 79 6.17 -10.94 8.63
CA ILE A 79 6.76 -10.09 7.59
C ILE A 79 6.21 -10.51 6.21
N LEU A 80 6.17 -11.81 5.93
CA LEU A 80 5.61 -12.33 4.68
C LEU A 80 4.14 -11.92 4.48
N ILE A 81 3.28 -12.06 5.51
CA ILE A 81 1.88 -11.65 5.44
C ILE A 81 1.77 -10.15 5.15
N ASN A 82 2.57 -9.32 5.82
CA ASN A 82 2.58 -7.88 5.61
C ASN A 82 3.03 -7.51 4.20
N ASP A 83 4.06 -8.15 3.68
CA ASP A 83 4.56 -7.94 2.31
C ASP A 83 3.49 -8.31 1.28
N LEU A 84 2.83 -9.46 1.45
CA LEU A 84 1.73 -9.91 0.59
C LEU A 84 0.56 -8.93 0.64
N ASN A 85 0.10 -8.55 1.84
CA ASN A 85 -1.03 -7.63 2.00
C ASN A 85 -0.73 -6.21 1.50
N SER A 86 0.53 -5.79 1.48
CA SER A 86 0.96 -4.50 0.92
C SER A 86 0.84 -4.45 -0.61
N GLN A 87 0.88 -5.60 -1.29
CA GLN A 87 0.63 -5.66 -2.75
C GLN A 87 -0.79 -5.19 -3.12
N ARG A 88 -1.77 -5.41 -2.24
CA ARG A 88 -3.16 -4.91 -2.45
C ARG A 88 -3.25 -3.39 -2.33
N GLN A 89 -2.49 -2.80 -1.40
CA GLN A 89 -2.52 -1.37 -1.14
C GLN A 89 -1.90 -0.54 -2.27
N SER A 90 -0.84 -1.07 -2.90
CA SER A 90 -0.23 -0.40 -4.06
C SER A 90 -1.17 -0.40 -5.28
N LEU A 91 -1.95 -1.48 -5.49
CA LEU A 91 -2.90 -1.55 -6.59
C LEU A 91 -4.13 -0.65 -6.39
N SER A 92 -4.69 -0.60 -5.18
CA SER A 92 -5.83 0.30 -4.89
C SER A 92 -5.43 1.77 -5.02
N ALA A 93 -4.25 2.14 -4.51
CA ALA A 93 -3.73 3.50 -4.65
C ALA A 93 -3.50 3.87 -6.13
N LEU A 94 -3.03 2.93 -6.95
CA LEU A 94 -2.85 3.13 -8.38
C LEU A 94 -4.19 3.30 -9.11
N LEU A 95 -5.18 2.45 -8.83
CA LEU A 95 -6.53 2.55 -9.42
C LEU A 95 -7.22 3.87 -9.05
N ASP A 96 -7.08 4.30 -7.79
CA ASP A 96 -7.59 5.59 -7.32
C ASP A 96 -6.93 6.76 -8.06
N GLN A 97 -5.62 6.70 -8.31
CA GLN A 97 -4.92 7.72 -9.10
C GLN A 97 -5.36 7.74 -10.56
N MET A 98 -5.54 6.57 -11.19
CA MET A 98 -6.00 6.46 -12.57
C MET A 98 -7.45 6.95 -12.74
N SER A 99 -8.31 6.74 -11.74
CA SER A 99 -9.68 7.29 -11.75
C SER A 99 -9.67 8.82 -11.75
N LYS A 100 -8.78 9.46 -10.97
CA LYS A 100 -8.69 10.92 -10.85
C LYS A 100 -8.18 11.57 -12.15
N GLN A 101 -7.36 10.89 -12.95
CA GLN A 101 -6.85 11.44 -14.21
C GLN A 101 -7.83 11.34 -15.39
N ASN A 102 -8.75 10.36 -15.41
CA ASN A 102 -9.69 10.19 -16.51
C ASN A 102 -10.94 11.10 -16.44
N VAL A 103 -11.22 11.74 -15.30
CA VAL A 103 -12.38 12.65 -15.17
C VAL A 103 -12.03 14.08 -15.64
N SER A 104 -10.77 14.52 -15.51
CA SER A 104 -10.35 15.88 -15.87
C SER A 104 -10.36 16.17 -17.38
N LYS A 105 -10.25 15.14 -18.24
CA LYS A 105 -10.20 15.33 -19.70
C LYS A 105 -11.57 15.54 -20.36
N PHE A 106 -12.68 15.28 -19.66
CA PHE A 106 -14.03 15.40 -20.23
C PHE A 106 -14.74 16.72 -19.90
N PHE A 107 -14.25 17.52 -18.93
CA PHE A 107 -14.91 18.77 -18.53
C PHE A 107 -14.19 20.06 -18.97
N SER A 108 -13.06 19.96 -19.68
CA SER A 108 -12.48 21.14 -20.35
C SER A 108 -13.10 21.32 -21.73
N THR A 109 -14.40 21.62 -21.77
CA THR A 109 -15.02 22.30 -22.92
C THR A 109 -15.22 23.76 -22.51
N GLU A 110 -14.13 24.53 -22.48
CA GLU A 110 -14.26 25.98 -22.40
C GLU A 110 -14.81 26.49 -23.73
N GLY A 111 -16.10 26.82 -23.70
CA GLY A 111 -16.67 27.78 -24.63
C GLY A 111 -15.95 29.10 -24.47
N SER A 112 -15.01 29.40 -25.37
CA SER A 112 -14.58 30.77 -25.62
C SER A 112 -15.71 31.51 -26.31
N SER A 113 -16.41 32.39 -25.58
CA SER A 113 -16.91 33.62 -26.19
C SER A 113 -17.26 34.69 -25.16
N SER A 114 -16.67 35.87 -25.39
CA SER A 114 -17.17 37.21 -25.11
C SER A 114 -16.71 37.96 -23.85
N ASN A 115 -15.89 38.98 -24.17
CA ASN A 115 -15.96 40.37 -23.72
C ASN A 115 -15.32 40.77 -22.38
N ALA A 116 -14.03 41.11 -22.46
CA ALA A 116 -13.41 42.08 -21.55
C ALA A 116 -13.71 43.51 -22.03
N THR A 117 -14.58 44.22 -21.31
CA THR A 117 -14.62 45.69 -21.31
C THR A 117 -14.68 46.15 -19.86
N SER A 118 -13.60 46.74 -19.35
CA SER A 118 -13.69 47.69 -18.24
C SER A 118 -12.39 48.48 -18.07
N SER A 119 -12.47 49.73 -18.47
CA SER A 119 -11.55 50.81 -18.14
C SER A 119 -11.47 50.99 -16.62
N ASN A 120 -10.27 51.01 -16.04
CA ASN A 120 -10.12 51.43 -14.64
C ASN A 120 -9.20 52.65 -14.52
N LYS A 121 -9.84 53.78 -14.22
CA LYS A 121 -9.28 55.10 -13.98
C LYS A 121 -8.96 55.21 -12.48
N LYS A 122 -7.68 55.11 -12.08
CA LYS A 122 -7.22 55.48 -10.73
C LYS A 122 -6.23 56.64 -10.81
N ARG A 123 -6.75 57.87 -10.76
CA ARG A 123 -5.97 59.07 -10.43
C ARG A 123 -5.78 59.10 -8.91
N SER A 124 -4.54 58.89 -8.48
CA SER A 124 -4.08 59.03 -7.10
C SER A 124 -3.93 60.51 -6.77
N MET A 125 -4.80 61.02 -5.90
CA MET A 125 -4.63 62.30 -5.21
C MET A 125 -3.93 62.01 -3.88
N ARG A 126 -2.69 62.48 -3.71
CA ARG A 126 -2.05 62.55 -2.39
C ARG A 126 -1.72 64.01 -2.12
N SER A 127 -2.50 64.59 -1.22
CA SER A 127 -2.38 65.93 -0.67
C SER A 127 -1.08 66.10 0.10
N SER A 128 -0.45 67.24 -0.13
CA SER A 128 0.63 67.87 0.61
C SER A 128 0.17 68.39 1.98
N THR A 129 1.07 68.42 2.99
CA THR A 129 1.55 69.66 3.68
C THR A 129 2.08 69.42 5.12
N ALA A 130 3.27 70.04 5.37
CA ALA A 130 3.92 70.55 6.61
C ALA A 130 4.27 69.59 7.77
N LYS A 131 5.56 69.40 8.10
CA LYS A 131 6.46 70.24 8.93
C LYS A 131 5.98 70.43 10.39
N ASN A 132 6.68 69.86 11.38
CA ASN A 132 7.42 70.64 12.37
C ASN A 132 8.45 69.82 13.17
N GLN A 133 9.55 70.49 13.53
CA GLN A 133 10.72 70.03 14.29
C GLN A 133 10.43 69.95 15.80
N LYS A 134 11.18 69.12 16.55
CA LYS A 134 11.95 69.54 17.74
C LYS A 134 12.93 68.45 18.20
N GLY A 135 14.21 68.79 18.29
CA GLY A 135 15.23 67.99 18.96
C GLY A 135 15.28 68.29 20.46
N GLN A 136 15.84 67.35 21.22
CA GLN A 136 16.35 67.55 22.57
C GLN A 136 17.64 66.71 22.69
N ASP A 137 18.76 67.41 22.83
CA ASP A 137 19.80 67.14 23.82
C ASP A 137 20.06 68.47 24.53
#